data_AF-A0A7X6SBI9-F1
#
_entry.id   AF-A0A7X6SBI9-F1
#
_cell.length_a   1.000
_cell.length_b   1.000
_cell.length_c   1.000
_cell.angle_alpha   90.00
_cell.angle_beta   90.00
_cell.angle_gamma   90.00
#
_symmetry.space_group_name_H-M   'P 1'
#
loop_
_entity.id
_entity.type
_entity.pdbx_description
1 polymer ?
#
loop_
_entity_poly.entity_id
_entity_poly.type
_entity_poly.pdbx_seq_one_letter_code
_entity_poly.pdbx_strand_id
1 'polypeptide(L)'
;MEKLFLQTENGLIPLDEKMIEKYNLVKGRKSPFTRYYVVDETGNHNLGSTKETSSDDVDRMPAGEGAEDDEIVEFSDTGTILSQSEIIDFSHGTDSEEP
;
A
#
# COMPACT_ATOMS: atom_id res chain seq x y z
N MET A 1 25.09 16.03 1.01
CA MET A 1 23.70 15.60 1.23
C MET A 1 23.14 16.39 2.40
N GLU A 2 21.82 16.64 2.42
CA GLU A 2 21.17 17.25 3.59
C GLU A 2 21.13 16.23 4.75
N LYS A 3 21.33 16.70 5.98
CA LYS A 3 21.21 15.86 7.18
C LYS A 3 19.73 15.68 7.51
N LEU A 4 19.29 14.42 7.56
CA LEU A 4 17.91 14.06 7.88
C LEU A 4 17.84 13.40 9.26
N PHE A 5 16.71 13.60 9.92
CA PHE A 5 16.43 13.08 11.25
C PHE A 5 15.05 12.41 11.28
N LEU A 6 14.84 11.48 12.22
CA LEU A 6 13.53 10.92 12.53
C LEU A 6 12.93 11.66 13.72
N GLN A 7 11.73 12.18 13.55
CA GLN A 7 10.94 12.77 14.62
C GLN A 7 10.24 11.67 15.42
N THR A 8 10.79 11.36 16.60
CA THR A 8 10.21 10.42 17.56
C THR A 8 9.66 11.16 18.76
N GLU A 9 8.85 10.50 19.59
CA GLU A 9 8.34 11.08 20.85
C GLU A 9 9.47 11.45 21.83
N ASN A 10 10.62 10.78 21.72
CA ASN A 10 11.79 10.99 22.55
C ASN A 10 12.80 12.00 21.96
N GLY A 11 12.48 12.61 20.81
CA GLY A 11 13.32 13.59 20.13
C GLY A 11 13.75 13.21 18.71
N LEU A 12 14.77 13.91 18.22
CA LEU A 12 15.29 13.78 16.85
C LEU A 12 16.43 12.77 16.78
N ILE A 13 16.24 11.71 16.00
CA ILE A 13 17.27 10.68 15.78
C ILE A 13 17.94 10.91 14.43
N PRO A 14 19.28 11.13 14.36
CA PRO A 14 19.96 11.32 13.08
C PRO A 14 19.90 10.06 12.21
N LEU A 15 19.65 10.24 10.91
CA LEU A 15 19.69 9.16 9.92
C LEU A 15 21.08 9.06 9.29
N ASP A 16 21.54 7.82 9.12
CA ASP A 16 22.81 7.52 8.44
C ASP A 16 22.68 7.77 6.93
N GLU A 17 23.71 8.34 6.30
CA GLU A 17 23.71 8.65 4.86
C GLU A 17 23.43 7.39 4.01
N LYS A 18 23.94 6.22 4.43
CA LYS A 18 23.70 4.96 3.72
C LYS A 18 22.22 4.56 3.72
N MET A 19 21.51 4.84 4.81
CA MET A 19 20.07 4.59 4.92
C MET A 19 19.29 5.56 4.04
N ILE A 20 19.68 6.84 4.03
CA ILE A 20 19.05 7.87 3.21
C ILE A 20 19.13 7.51 1.73
N GLU A 21 20.31 7.14 1.25
CA GLU A 21 20.52 6.77 -0.16
C GLU A 21 19.82 5.46 -0.53
N LYS A 22 20.00 4.41 0.28
CA LYS A 22 19.43 3.08 -0.01
C LYS A 22 17.90 3.11 -0.12
N TYR A 23 17.25 3.92 0.71
CA TYR A 23 15.80 3.97 0.78
C TYR A 23 15.21 5.27 0.22
N ASN A 24 16.04 6.11 -0.41
CA ASN A 24 15.66 7.41 -0.98
C ASN A 24 14.79 8.22 0.01
N LEU A 25 15.26 8.35 1.25
CA LEU A 25 14.52 9.06 2.29
C LEU A 25 14.51 10.56 1.99
N VAL A 26 13.33 11.17 2.12
CA VAL A 26 13.10 12.60 1.85
C VAL A 26 12.33 13.19 3.02
N LYS A 27 12.64 14.44 3.39
CA LYS A 27 11.89 15.21 4.38
C LYS A 27 10.39 15.22 4.07
N GLY A 28 9.56 15.14 5.12
CA GLY A 28 8.10 15.11 5.01
C GLY A 28 7.49 13.73 4.74
N ARG A 29 8.29 12.69 4.44
CA ARG A 29 7.80 11.31 4.33
C ARG A 29 7.95 10.55 5.65
N LYS A 30 7.14 9.51 5.82
CA LYS A 30 7.32 8.54 6.91
C LYS A 30 8.38 7.51 6.52
N SER A 31 9.24 7.17 7.48
CA SER A 31 10.22 6.10 7.35
C SER A 31 9.53 4.74 7.18
N PRO A 32 10.00 3.88 6.25
CA PRO A 32 9.41 2.56 6.04
C PRO A 32 9.66 1.58 7.20
N PHE A 33 10.62 1.86 8.08
CA PHE A 33 10.98 0.96 9.19
C PHE A 33 10.25 1.30 10.48
N THR A 34 10.07 2.59 10.74
CA THR A 34 9.60 3.08 12.04
C THR A 34 8.32 3.88 11.97
N ARG A 35 7.85 4.22 10.75
CA ARG A 35 6.69 5.09 10.48
C ARG A 35 6.80 6.51 11.07
N TYR A 36 7.94 6.88 11.66
CA TYR A 36 8.23 8.24 12.09
C TYR A 36 8.49 9.15 10.89
N TYR A 37 8.18 10.43 11.05
CA TYR A 37 8.44 11.44 10.00
C TYR A 37 9.93 11.71 9.89
N VAL A 38 10.39 11.80 8.64
CA VAL A 38 11.71 12.30 8.30
C VAL A 38 11.66 13.82 8.26
N VAL A 39 12.48 14.47 9.08
CA VAL A 39 12.54 15.92 9.30
C VAL A 39 13.96 16.44 9.10
N ASP A 40 14.12 17.75 8.96
CA ASP A 40 15.43 18.40 9.01
C ASP A 40 15.92 18.64 10.46
N GLU A 41 17.09 19.25 10.61
CA GLU A 41 17.73 19.54 11.90
C GLU A 41 16.86 20.36 12.86
N THR A 42 15.91 21.14 12.35
CA THR A 42 14.99 21.95 13.15
C THR A 42 13.76 21.18 13.61
N GLY A 43 13.62 19.93 13.17
CA GLY A 43 12.42 19.11 13.42
C GLY A 43 11.23 19.51 12.55
N ASN A 44 11.43 20.35 11.55
CA ASN A 44 10.39 20.73 10.61
C ASN A 44 10.20 19.60 9.59
N HIS A 45 8.99 19.05 9.50
CA HIS A 45 8.56 18.38 8.28
C HIS A 45 7.86 19.46 7.45
N ASN A 46 8.52 19.97 6.42
CA ASN A 46 7.81 20.77 5.41
C ASN A 46 6.89 19.81 4.63
N LEU A 47 5.78 19.38 5.25
CA LEU A 47 4.58 19.06 4.50
C LEU A 47 4.20 20.40 3.88
N GLY A 48 4.62 20.61 2.62
CA GLY A 48 3.99 21.65 1.83
C GLY A 48 2.48 21.49 2.00
N SER A 49 1.75 22.59 2.05
CA SER A 49 0.28 22.60 2.12
C SER A 49 -0.38 22.01 0.87
N THR A 50 0.19 20.95 0.29
CA THR A 50 -0.51 20.05 -0.59
C THR A 50 -1.45 19.28 0.33
N LYS A 51 -2.67 19.82 0.43
CA LYS A 51 -3.90 19.09 0.69
C LYS A 51 -3.61 17.60 0.76
N GLU A 52 -3.56 17.08 1.99
CA GLU A 52 -3.91 15.68 2.21
C GLU A 52 -5.18 15.48 1.39
N THR A 53 -5.06 14.63 0.38
CA THR A 53 -6.09 14.21 -0.57
C THR A 53 -7.45 14.81 -0.19
N SER A 54 -7.88 15.89 -0.86
CA SER A 54 -9.33 16.11 -0.95
C SER A 54 -9.83 14.74 -1.36
N SER A 55 -10.56 14.08 -0.46
CA SER A 55 -11.17 12.80 -0.74
C SER A 55 -11.82 12.97 -2.09
N ASP A 56 -11.24 12.37 -3.13
CA ASP A 56 -12.00 12.10 -4.34
C ASP A 56 -13.23 11.41 -3.79
N ASP A 57 -14.35 12.08 -4.00
CA ASP A 57 -15.68 11.76 -3.55
C ASP A 57 -15.80 10.25 -3.27
N VAL A 58 -16.05 9.87 -2.01
CA VAL A 58 -16.28 8.47 -1.63
C VAL A 58 -17.45 7.86 -2.44
N ASP A 59 -18.17 8.70 -3.18
CA ASP A 59 -19.30 8.44 -4.05
C ASP A 59 -18.95 8.22 -5.54
N ARG A 60 -17.70 7.87 -5.87
CA ARG A 60 -17.38 7.44 -7.25
C ARG A 60 -16.71 6.08 -7.29
N MET A 61 -17.50 5.04 -6.97
CA MET A 61 -17.28 3.75 -7.63
C MET A 61 -17.37 4.00 -9.15
N PRO A 62 -16.36 3.61 -9.94
CA PRO A 62 -16.46 3.70 -11.39
C PRO A 62 -17.67 2.89 -11.84
N ALA A 63 -18.51 3.48 -12.70
CA ALA A 63 -19.66 2.78 -13.26
C ALA A 63 -19.16 1.51 -13.97
N GLY A 64 -19.42 0.34 -13.37
CA GLY A 64 -18.98 -0.96 -13.90
C GLY A 64 -18.23 -1.84 -12.89
N GLU A 65 -17.71 -1.31 -11.78
CA GLU A 65 -17.13 -2.14 -10.72
C GLU A 65 -18.26 -2.53 -9.73
N GLY A 66 -18.80 -3.74 -9.88
CA GLY A 66 -19.93 -4.25 -9.11
C GLY A 66 -21.27 -4.34 -9.86
N ALA A 67 -21.29 -4.07 -11.17
CA ALA A 67 -22.36 -4.59 -12.02
C ALA A 67 -22.19 -6.12 -12.13
N GLU A 68 -23.28 -6.85 -12.38
CA GLU A 68 -23.28 -8.31 -12.59
C GLU A 68 -22.10 -8.72 -13.49
N ASP A 69 -21.04 -9.21 -12.87
CA ASP A 69 -19.83 -9.60 -13.58
C ASP A 69 -20.03 -11.04 -14.00
N ASP A 70 -20.23 -11.28 -15.30
CA ASP A 70 -20.32 -12.63 -15.87
C ASP A 70 -19.03 -13.46 -15.61
N GLU A 71 -17.97 -12.83 -15.08
CA GLU A 71 -16.74 -13.48 -14.62
C GLU A 71 -16.82 -14.03 -13.18
N ILE A 72 -17.82 -13.65 -12.39
CA ILE A 72 -17.99 -14.12 -11.00
C ILE A 72 -19.11 -15.15 -10.94
N VAL A 73 -18.77 -16.38 -10.54
CA VAL A 73 -19.72 -17.48 -10.40
C VAL A 73 -19.98 -17.75 -8.93
N GLU A 74 -21.24 -17.66 -8.51
CA GLU A 74 -21.70 -18.09 -7.19
C GLU A 74 -22.23 -19.52 -7.25
N PHE A 75 -21.60 -20.42 -6.50
CA PHE A 75 -22.04 -21.81 -6.36
C PHE A 75 -23.09 -21.89 -5.26
N SER A 76 -24.37 -21.93 -5.63
CA SER A 76 -25.49 -21.92 -4.67
C SER A 76 -25.48 -23.11 -3.68
N ASP A 77 -24.79 -24.20 -4.01
CA ASP A 77 -24.69 -25.40 -3.16
C ASP A 77 -23.75 -25.19 -1.96
N THR A 78 -22.67 -24.43 -2.15
CA THR A 78 -21.64 -24.19 -1.12
C THR A 78 -21.60 -22.76 -0.60
N GLY A 79 -22.30 -21.82 -1.26
CA GLY A 79 -22.24 -20.39 -0.97
C GLY A 79 -20.89 -19.77 -1.34
N THR A 80 -20.09 -20.45 -2.17
CA THR A 80 -18.77 -19.98 -2.58
C THR A 80 -18.90 -19.08 -3.80
N ILE A 81 -18.22 -17.95 -3.76
CA ILE A 81 -18.14 -17.00 -4.88
C ILE A 81 -16.71 -17.07 -5.41
N LEU A 82 -16.54 -17.51 -6.66
CA LEU A 82 -15.24 -17.65 -7.31
C LEU A 82 -15.22 -16.85 -8.61
N SER A 83 -14.05 -16.30 -8.97
CA SER A 83 -13.83 -15.76 -10.32
C SER A 83 -13.49 -16.89 -11.30
N GLN A 84 -13.79 -16.73 -12.60
CA GLN A 84 -13.35 -17.65 -13.66
C GLN A 84 -11.85 -17.95 -13.60
N SER A 85 -11.01 -16.95 -13.30
CA SER A 85 -9.56 -17.15 -13.16
C SER A 85 -9.21 -18.10 -12.00
N GLU A 86 -9.95 -18.02 -10.89
CA GLU A 86 -9.79 -18.89 -9.72
C GLU A 86 -10.31 -20.31 -9.97
N ILE A 87 -11.41 -20.44 -10.71
CA ILE A 87 -11.93 -21.74 -11.16
C ILE A 87 -10.93 -22.46 -12.06
N ILE A 88 -10.27 -21.74 -12.96
CA ILE A 88 -9.22 -22.29 -13.84
C ILE A 88 -8.02 -22.75 -13.02
N ASP A 89 -7.56 -21.94 -12.06
CA ASP A 89 -6.43 -22.30 -11.20
C ASP A 89 -6.75 -23.53 -10.32
N PHE A 90 -7.96 -23.60 -9.79
CA PHE A 90 -8.45 -24.78 -9.05
C PHE A 90 -8.50 -26.04 -9.94
N SER A 91 -9.03 -25.91 -11.15
CA SER A 91 -9.18 -27.03 -12.10
C SER A 91 -7.84 -27.53 -12.63
N HIS A 92 -6.85 -26.66 -12.77
CA HIS A 92 -5.50 -27.04 -13.18
C HIS A 92 -4.65 -27.62 -12.02
N GLY A 93 -5.11 -27.49 -10.77
CA GLY A 93 -4.46 -28.06 -9.59
C GLY A 93 -4.70 -29.56 -9.36
N THR A 94 -5.48 -30.24 -10.21
CA THR A 94 -5.85 -31.66 -10.06
C THR A 94 -5.33 -32.58 -11.16
N ASP A 95 -4.08 -32.41 -11.58
CA ASP A 95 -3.36 -33.49 -12.29
C ASP A 95 -1.99 -33.72 -11.65
N SER A 96 -1.99 -34.56 -10.63
CA SER A 96 -0.81 -35.23 -10.09
C SER A 96 -1.28 -36.53 -9.45
N GLU A 97 -1.41 -37.56 -10.29
CA GLU A 97 -1.02 -38.95 -10.05
C GLU A 97 -1.51 -39.78 -11.25
N GLU A 98 -0.70 -39.85 -12.31
CA GLU A 98 -0.75 -41.00 -13.22
C GLU A 98 0.13 -42.10 -12.58
N PRO A 99 -0.36 -43.35 -12.41
CA PRO A 99 0.40 -44.46 -11.83
C PRO A 99 1.55 -44.97 -12.72
#